data_AF-A0A527GI01-F1
#
_entry.id   AF-A0A527GI01-F1
#
_cell.length_a   1.000
_cell.length_b   1.000
_cell.length_c   1.000
_cell.angle_alpha   90.00
_cell.angle_beta   90.00
_cell.angle_gamma   90.00
#
_symmetry.space_group_name_H-M   'P 1'
#
loop_
_entity.id
_entity.type
_entity.pdbx_description
1 polymer ?
#
loop_
_entity_poly.entity_id
_entity_poly.type
_entity_poly.pdbx_seq_one_letter_code
_entity_poly.pdbx_strand_id
1 'polypeptide(L)'
;GGTRVVKPKFGVDEDICTGDHACMRLSGCPSLSVKSTGDPLRDDPVAHIDQSCVGCGNCGEVADAAVLCPSFYRADVVHNPSRWDR
;
A
#
# COMPACT_ATOMS: atom_id res chain seq x y z
N GLY A 1 -29.38 1.24 -6.69
CA GLY A 1 -28.20 0.69 -6.02
C GLY A 1 -27.32 0.06 -7.06
N GLY A 2 -26.01 0.32 -7.04
CA GLY A 2 -25.08 -0.34 -7.95
C GLY A 2 -24.73 -1.76 -7.48
N THR A 3 -24.13 -2.56 -8.37
CA THR A 3 -23.56 -3.86 -8.02
C THR A 3 -22.45 -3.69 -6.97
N ARG A 4 -22.36 -4.61 -6.01
CA ARG A 4 -21.25 -4.67 -5.04
C ARG A 4 -19.94 -4.89 -5.80
N VAL A 5 -18.98 -3.98 -5.63
CA VAL A 5 -17.65 -4.08 -6.23
C VAL A 5 -16.61 -4.00 -5.12
N VAL A 6 -15.72 -4.99 -5.07
CA VAL A 6 -14.57 -4.98 -4.16
C VAL A 6 -13.33 -4.67 -4.96
N LYS A 7 -12.55 -3.69 -4.52
CA LYS A 7 -11.25 -3.34 -5.12
C LYS A 7 -10.14 -3.47 -4.08
N PRO A 8 -9.08 -4.23 -4.37
CA PRO A 8 -7.92 -4.24 -3.50
C PRO A 8 -7.22 -2.87 -3.53
N LYS A 9 -6.77 -2.44 -2.37
CA LYS A 9 -5.93 -1.26 -2.16
C LYS A 9 -4.71 -1.69 -1.38
N PHE A 10 -3.55 -1.26 -1.84
CA PHE A 10 -2.27 -1.58 -1.21
C PHE A 10 -1.72 -0.35 -0.53
N GLY A 11 -0.99 -0.55 0.56
CA GLY A 11 -0.35 0.52 1.30
C GLY A 11 0.90 0.05 2.04
N VAL A 12 1.58 1.03 2.62
CA VAL A 12 2.74 0.84 3.48
C VAL A 12 2.44 1.55 4.78
N ASP A 13 2.55 0.83 5.89
CA ASP A 13 2.44 1.36 7.24
C ASP A 13 3.68 2.21 7.56
N GLU A 14 3.46 3.49 7.85
CA GLU A 14 4.52 4.46 8.11
C GLU A 14 5.19 4.26 9.48
N ASP A 15 4.49 3.67 10.44
CA ASP A 15 5.00 3.40 11.78
C ASP A 15 5.96 2.19 11.76
N ILE A 16 5.70 1.23 10.87
CA ILE A 16 6.51 0.00 10.73
C ILE A 16 7.61 0.15 9.67
N CYS A 17 7.42 1.01 8.66
CA CYS A 17 8.41 1.21 7.60
C CYS A 17 9.74 1.67 8.20
N THR A 18 10.86 1.04 7.84
CA THR A 18 12.18 1.38 8.37
C THR A 18 13.01 2.27 7.45
N GLY A 19 12.55 2.50 6.21
CA GLY A 19 13.23 3.37 5.24
C GLY A 19 14.32 2.71 4.38
N ASP A 20 14.44 1.37 4.39
CA ASP A 20 15.39 0.64 3.53
C ASP A 20 14.97 0.55 2.05
N HIS A 21 13.71 0.88 1.76
CA HIS A 21 13.05 0.94 0.45
C HIS A 21 13.29 -0.28 -0.45
N ALA A 22 13.61 -1.44 0.11
CA ALA A 22 13.92 -2.66 -0.64
C ALA A 22 12.72 -3.11 -1.51
N CYS A 23 11.50 -2.91 -0.99
CA CYS A 23 10.25 -3.14 -1.72
C CYS A 23 10.14 -2.32 -3.01
N MET A 24 10.61 -1.07 -3.04
CA MET A 24 10.46 -0.19 -4.22
C MET A 24 11.26 -0.70 -5.42
N ARG A 25 12.49 -1.15 -5.16
CA ARG A 25 13.43 -1.61 -6.19
C ARG A 25 12.91 -2.83 -6.95
N LEU A 26 12.17 -3.71 -6.29
CA LEU A 26 11.71 -4.99 -6.85
C LEU A 26 10.25 -4.96 -7.32
N SER A 27 9.44 -4.02 -6.81
CA SER A 27 8.00 -3.98 -7.07
C SER A 27 7.60 -3.47 -8.45
N GLY A 28 8.44 -2.70 -9.16
CA GLY A 28 8.10 -2.13 -10.49
C GLY A 28 6.78 -1.35 -10.56
N CYS A 29 6.23 -0.92 -9.41
CA CYS A 29 4.90 -0.33 -9.32
C CYS A 29 4.97 1.17 -9.58
N PRO A 30 4.28 1.71 -10.60
CA PRO A 30 4.36 3.13 -10.94
C PRO A 30 3.76 4.03 -9.86
N SER A 31 2.88 3.50 -9.02
CA SER A 31 2.22 4.22 -7.93
C SER A 31 2.98 4.14 -6.59
N LEU A 32 4.11 3.40 -6.54
CA LEU A 32 4.91 3.23 -5.33
C LEU A 32 6.07 4.25 -5.35
N SER A 33 6.03 5.18 -4.42
CA SER A 33 6.99 6.27 -4.26
C SER A 33 7.41 6.42 -2.79
N VAL A 34 8.06 7.53 -2.45
CA VAL A 34 8.39 7.90 -1.06
C VAL A 34 7.62 9.16 -0.65
N LYS A 35 7.20 9.25 0.61
CA LYS A 35 6.64 10.45 1.22
C LYS A 35 7.40 10.80 2.51
N SER A 36 7.44 12.09 2.84
CA SER A 36 7.83 12.51 4.19
C SER A 36 6.67 12.21 5.16
N THR A 37 6.98 11.74 6.36
CA THR A 37 6.01 11.46 7.43
C THR A 37 5.53 12.72 8.14
N GLY A 38 6.20 13.86 7.93
CA GLY A 38 5.89 15.11 8.62
C GLY A 38 6.27 15.11 10.11
N ASP A 39 6.85 14.02 10.62
CA ASP A 39 7.41 13.93 11.97
C ASP A 39 8.78 14.63 12.02
N PRO A 40 8.95 15.72 12.81
CA PRO A 40 10.21 16.44 12.92
C PRO A 40 11.38 15.61 13.47
N LEU A 41 11.10 14.48 14.10
CA LEU A 41 12.11 13.56 14.65
C LEU A 41 12.51 12.47 13.67
N ARG A 42 11.84 12.39 12.51
CA ARG A 42 12.03 11.34 11.52
C ARG A 42 12.48 11.92 10.19
N ASP A 43 13.77 11.81 9.93
CA ASP A 43 14.39 12.31 8.69
C ASP A 43 14.15 11.37 7.50
N ASP A 44 14.07 10.06 7.75
CA ASP A 44 13.95 9.06 6.69
C ASP A 44 12.53 9.00 6.11
N PRO A 45 12.37 9.21 4.78
CA PRO A 45 11.08 9.14 4.14
C PRO A 45 10.56 7.69 4.12
N VAL A 46 9.25 7.55 4.15
CA VAL A 46 8.60 6.23 4.11
C VAL A 46 8.12 5.90 2.71
N ALA A 47 8.15 4.61 2.37
CA ALA A 47 7.51 4.15 1.14
C ALA A 47 6.01 4.43 1.21
N HIS A 48 5.42 4.78 0.07
CA HIS A 48 4.03 5.20 -0.03
C HIS A 48 3.43 4.81 -1.37
N ILE A 49 2.20 4.31 -1.32
CA ILE A 49 1.41 4.01 -2.53
C ILE A 49 0.38 5.11 -2.71
N ASP A 50 0.49 5.83 -3.83
CA ASP A 50 -0.41 6.95 -4.12
C ASP A 50 -1.80 6.50 -4.62
N GLN A 51 -2.69 7.48 -4.84
CA GLN A 51 -4.07 7.23 -5.24
C GLN A 51 -4.23 6.80 -6.72
N SER A 52 -3.16 6.80 -7.52
CA SER A 52 -3.17 6.25 -8.88
C SER A 52 -3.13 4.72 -8.89
N CYS A 53 -2.88 4.08 -7.73
CA CYS A 53 -2.83 2.64 -7.62
C CYS A 53 -4.15 1.98 -8.07
N VAL A 54 -4.05 1.16 -9.11
CA VAL A 54 -5.20 0.43 -9.68
C VAL A 54 -5.42 -0.94 -9.02
N GLY A 55 -4.61 -1.31 -8.03
CA GLY A 55 -4.75 -2.58 -7.30
C GLY A 55 -4.35 -3.82 -8.11
N CYS A 56 -3.38 -3.72 -9.01
CA CYS A 56 -2.94 -4.84 -9.86
C CYS A 56 -2.25 -5.99 -9.09
N GLY A 57 -1.81 -5.78 -7.85
CA GLY A 57 -1.21 -6.81 -7.01
C GLY A 57 0.30 -6.97 -7.12
N ASN A 58 0.94 -6.40 -8.16
CA ASN A 58 2.37 -6.62 -8.43
C ASN A 58 3.30 -6.25 -7.27
N CYS A 59 3.09 -5.10 -6.63
CA CYS A 59 3.89 -4.69 -5.48
C CYS A 59 3.61 -5.55 -4.23
N GLY A 60 2.39 -6.07 -4.08
CA GLY A 60 2.02 -6.87 -2.91
C GLY A 60 2.53 -8.29 -2.98
N GLU A 61 2.44 -8.92 -4.15
CA GLU A 61 3.00 -10.26 -4.36
C GLU A 61 4.53 -10.24 -4.16
N VAL A 62 5.21 -9.20 -4.66
CA VAL A 62 6.65 -9.04 -4.49
C VAL A 62 7.03 -8.70 -3.04
N ALA A 63 6.28 -7.84 -2.36
CA ALA A 63 6.54 -7.47 -0.97
C ALA A 63 6.33 -8.65 -0.01
N ASP A 64 5.29 -9.45 -0.23
CA ASP A 64 4.94 -10.63 0.58
C ASP A 64 5.92 -11.78 0.32
N ALA A 65 6.13 -12.17 -0.94
CA ALA A 65 6.94 -13.34 -1.30
C ALA A 65 8.41 -13.21 -0.87
N ALA A 66 8.95 -11.99 -0.82
CA ALA A 66 10.33 -11.74 -0.46
C ALA A 66 10.49 -11.08 0.92
N VAL A 67 9.41 -10.94 1.70
CA VAL A 67 9.39 -10.32 3.05
C VAL A 67 10.14 -8.98 3.06
N LEU A 68 10.02 -8.23 1.97
CA LEU A 68 10.88 -7.05 1.71
C LEU A 68 10.46 -5.83 2.52
N CYS A 69 9.24 -5.85 3.04
CA CYS A 69 8.64 -4.71 3.70
C CYS A 69 7.61 -5.22 4.72
N PRO A 70 7.99 -5.37 6.00
CA PRO A 70 7.05 -5.82 7.04
C PRO A 70 5.89 -4.84 7.24
N SER A 71 6.00 -3.61 6.74
CA SER A 71 4.94 -2.61 6.76
C SER A 71 3.98 -2.67 5.58
N PHE A 72 4.20 -3.55 4.60
CA PHE A 72 3.29 -3.66 3.47
C PHE A 72 1.95 -4.27 3.90
N TYR A 73 0.85 -3.68 3.46
CA TYR A 73 -0.48 -4.22 3.71
C TYR A 73 -1.40 -4.16 2.49
N ARG A 74 -2.39 -5.05 2.48
CA ARG A 74 -3.53 -5.02 1.57
C ARG A 74 -4.81 -4.78 2.36
N ALA A 75 -5.62 -3.85 1.88
CA ALA A 75 -6.98 -3.62 2.34
C ALA A 75 -7.95 -3.75 1.16
N ASP A 76 -9.21 -4.09 1.43
CA ASP A 76 -10.24 -4.18 0.39
C ASP A 76 -11.21 -3.01 0.53
N VAL A 77 -11.38 -2.23 -0.54
CA VAL A 77 -12.34 -1.12 -0.61
C VAL A 77 -13.63 -1.64 -1.25
N VAL A 78 -14.73 -1.59 -0.49
CA VAL A 78 -16.04 -2.03 -0.96
C VAL A 78 -16.86 -0.83 -1.47
N HIS A 79 -17.22 -0.86 -2.75
CA HIS A 79 -18.16 0.06 -3.36
C HIS A 79 -19.54 -0.58 -3.47
N ASN A 80 -20.59 0.19 -3.18
CA ASN A 80 -21.97 -0.31 -3.02
C ASN A 80 -22.07 -1.42 -1.95
N PRO A 81 -21.76 -1.11 -0.66
CA PRO A 81 -21.77 -2.10 0.41
C PRO A 81 -23.17 -2.69 0.59
N SER A 82 -23.24 -3.99 0.88
CA SER A 82 -24.47 -4.65 1.30
C SER A 82 -24.77 -4.32 2.77
N ARG A 83 -25.98 -4.65 3.26
CA ARG A 83 -26.34 -4.49 4.67
C ARG A 83 -25.41 -5.23 5.65
N TRP A 84 -24.64 -6.21 5.18
CA TRP A 84 -23.70 -7.00 5.96
C TRP A 84 -22.26 -6.44 5.94
N ASP A 85 -21.96 -5.50 5.04
CA ASP A 85 -20.65 -4.84 4.95
C ASP A 85 -20.58 -3.55 5.79
N ARG A 86 -21.64 -3.23 6.55
CA ARG A 86 -21.79 -1.97 7.30
C ARG A 86 -21.48 -2.11 8.78
#